data_AF-A0A973XC86-F1
#
_entry.id   AF-A0A973XC86-F1
#
_cell.length_a   1.000
_cell.length_b   1.000
_cell.length_c   1.000
_cell.angle_alpha   90.00
_cell.angle_beta   90.00
_cell.angle_gamma   90.00
#
_symmetry.space_group_name_H-M   'P 1'
#
loop_
_entity.id
_entity.type
_entity.pdbx_description
1 polymer ?
#
loop_
_entity_poly.entity_id
_entity_poly.type
_entity_poly.pdbx_seq_one_letter_code
_entity_poly.pdbx_strand_id
1 'polypeptide(L)'
;MSQFSQDIYTEPNPVDVDTLRNLGPLRALAGVWQGQRGLDVKPKVDGPRKQAFVERMELQPIDPQTNGPQLLYGLRYHTHITKPDQVKTYHEQVGYWLWEPATGSVIHTLTIPRGMVVMAHGKAQAGDKRFEVVASHVDENFGIRSTP
;
A
#
# COMPACT_ATOMS: atom_id res chain seq x y z
N MET A 1 -3.85 -5.01 26.01
CA MET A 1 -2.55 -5.73 25.95
C MET A 1 -2.65 -6.71 24.81
N SER A 2 -1.89 -6.55 23.72
CA SER A 2 -1.90 -7.52 22.62
C SER A 2 -1.25 -8.80 23.13
N GLN A 3 -1.99 -9.91 23.07
CA GLN A 3 -1.51 -11.22 23.49
C GLN A 3 -0.69 -11.78 22.34
N PHE A 4 0.62 -11.48 22.31
CA PHE A 4 1.51 -12.12 21.35
C PHE A 4 1.64 -13.61 21.70
N SER A 5 1.68 -14.46 20.67
CA SER A 5 2.00 -15.87 20.81
C SER A 5 3.38 -16.05 21.48
N GLN A 6 3.55 -17.15 22.23
CA GLN A 6 4.85 -17.52 22.79
C GLN A 6 5.85 -18.00 21.73
N ASP A 7 5.39 -18.24 20.50
CA ASP A 7 6.20 -18.74 19.39
C ASP A 7 5.79 -18.13 18.03
N ILE A 8 6.67 -18.29 17.04
CA ILE A 8 6.50 -17.73 15.68
C ILE A 8 5.65 -18.60 14.74
N TYR A 9 5.23 -19.79 15.17
CA TYR A 9 4.51 -20.76 14.36
C TYR A 9 3.00 -20.76 14.63
N THR A 10 2.59 -20.34 15.82
CA THR A 10 1.19 -20.29 16.22
C THR A 10 0.49 -19.13 15.54
N GLU A 11 -0.48 -19.46 14.69
CA GLU A 11 -1.33 -18.51 13.99
C GLU A 11 -2.51 -18.06 14.86
N PRO A 12 -2.98 -16.81 14.70
CA PRO A 12 -4.20 -16.32 15.34
C PRO A 12 -5.43 -17.17 14.99
N ASN A 13 -6.22 -17.55 16.01
CA ASN A 13 -7.47 -18.29 15.84
C ASN A 13 -8.41 -17.99 17.04
N PRO A 14 -9.69 -17.61 16.83
CA PRO A 14 -10.38 -17.43 15.54
C PRO A 14 -9.94 -16.17 14.77
N VAL A 15 -10.04 -16.25 13.44
CA VAL A 15 -9.88 -15.12 12.52
C VAL A 15 -11.25 -14.68 12.01
N ASP A 16 -11.58 -13.40 12.17
CA ASP A 16 -12.78 -12.81 11.57
C ASP A 16 -12.54 -12.59 10.06
N VAL A 17 -13.37 -13.22 9.23
CA VAL A 17 -13.28 -13.17 7.76
C VAL A 17 -14.02 -11.99 7.13
N ASP A 18 -14.75 -11.19 7.91
CA ASP A 18 -15.29 -9.91 7.45
C ASP A 18 -14.16 -8.87 7.34
N THR A 19 -13.33 -9.00 6.29
CA THR A 19 -12.19 -8.11 6.08
C THR A 19 -12.63 -6.65 6.07
N LEU A 20 -13.71 -6.32 5.36
CA LEU A 20 -14.14 -4.93 5.20
C LEU A 20 -14.41 -4.25 6.54
N ARG A 21 -14.96 -4.98 7.51
CA ARG A 21 -15.14 -4.49 8.88
C ARG A 21 -13.84 -4.31 9.66
N ASN A 22 -12.82 -5.12 9.37
CA ASN A 22 -11.56 -5.21 10.12
C ASN A 22 -10.37 -4.44 9.49
N LEU A 23 -10.58 -3.73 8.37
CA LEU A 23 -9.55 -2.93 7.68
C LEU A 23 -9.03 -1.71 8.44
N GLY A 24 -9.62 -1.37 9.60
CA GLY A 24 -9.22 -0.20 10.40
C GLY A 24 -9.10 1.08 9.54
N PRO A 25 -7.94 1.76 9.53
CA PRO A 25 -7.75 3.02 8.80
C PRO A 25 -7.86 2.86 7.27
N LEU A 26 -7.71 1.63 6.76
CA LEU A 26 -7.79 1.35 5.32
C LEU A 26 -9.22 1.20 4.83
N ARG A 27 -10.21 1.06 5.73
CA ARG A 27 -11.59 0.72 5.35
C ARG A 27 -12.19 1.68 4.33
N ALA A 28 -11.97 2.97 4.50
CA ALA A 28 -12.50 4.00 3.61
C ALA A 28 -11.83 4.03 2.22
N LEU A 29 -10.70 3.35 2.05
CA LEU A 29 -9.99 3.27 0.79
C LEU A 29 -10.54 2.17 -0.13
N ALA A 30 -11.23 1.16 0.42
CA ALA A 30 -11.79 0.05 -0.34
C ALA A 30 -12.70 0.55 -1.47
N GLY A 31 -12.40 0.18 -2.71
CA GLY A 31 -13.16 0.58 -3.88
C GLY A 31 -12.32 0.92 -5.10
N VAL A 32 -12.92 1.66 -6.01
CA VAL A 32 -12.31 2.12 -7.26
C VAL A 32 -12.35 3.64 -7.29
N TRP A 33 -11.19 4.24 -7.51
CA TRP A 33 -10.99 5.68 -7.53
C TRP A 33 -10.47 6.10 -8.91
N GLN A 34 -10.93 7.24 -9.41
CA GLN A 34 -10.40 7.82 -10.64
C GLN A 34 -10.35 9.34 -10.53
N GLY A 35 -9.29 9.94 -11.05
CA GLY A 35 -9.11 11.39 -11.05
C GLY A 35 -8.14 11.88 -12.12
N GLN A 36 -8.22 13.17 -12.43
CA GLN A 36 -7.38 13.85 -13.43
C GLN A 36 -6.58 15.02 -12.84
N ARG A 37 -6.52 15.10 -11.50
CA ARG A 37 -5.87 16.22 -10.78
C ARG A 37 -4.36 16.03 -10.62
N GLY A 38 -3.82 14.90 -11.07
CA GLY A 38 -2.42 14.53 -10.89
C GLY A 38 -1.47 15.31 -11.81
N LEU A 39 -0.32 15.72 -11.27
CA LEU A 39 0.72 16.43 -12.00
C LEU A 39 2.10 15.81 -11.71
N ASP A 40 2.68 15.16 -12.70
CA ASP A 40 4.06 14.66 -12.66
C ASP A 40 5.02 15.84 -12.88
N VAL A 41 6.00 15.99 -11.98
CA VAL A 41 7.05 17.00 -12.06
C VAL A 41 8.39 16.28 -12.07
N LYS A 42 9.03 16.22 -13.25
CA LYS A 42 10.29 15.52 -13.43
C LYS A 42 11.46 16.46 -13.72
N PRO A 43 12.65 16.20 -13.15
CA PRO A 43 13.83 17.00 -13.43
C PRO A 43 14.29 16.83 -14.88
N LYS A 44 14.77 17.93 -15.48
CA LYS A 44 15.53 17.96 -16.73
C LYS A 44 16.65 18.98 -16.60
N VAL A 45 17.66 18.87 -17.46
CA VAL A 45 18.83 19.78 -17.49
C VAL A 45 18.39 21.24 -17.59
N ASP A 46 17.40 21.52 -18.45
CA ASP A 46 16.90 22.89 -18.68
C ASP A 46 15.77 23.30 -17.71
N GLY A 47 15.57 22.54 -16.62
CA GLY A 47 14.53 22.80 -15.61
C GLY A 47 13.38 21.77 -15.59
N PRO A 48 12.53 21.80 -14.54
CA PRO A 48 11.50 20.79 -14.34
C PRO A 48 10.43 20.81 -15.43
N ARG A 49 10.03 19.63 -15.90
CA ARG A 49 8.88 19.48 -16.80
C ARG A 49 7.66 18.98 -16.03
N LYS A 50 6.51 19.58 -16.34
CA LYS A 50 5.21 19.24 -15.75
C LYS A 50 4.38 18.44 -16.75
N GLN A 51 3.70 17.37 -16.30
CA GLN A 51 2.83 16.54 -17.12
C GLN A 51 1.59 16.15 -16.32
N ALA A 52 0.41 16.60 -16.74
CA ALA A 52 -0.84 16.14 -16.16
C ALA A 52 -1.07 14.65 -16.45
N PHE A 53 -1.74 13.95 -15.54
CA PHE A 53 -2.07 12.54 -15.70
C PHE A 53 -3.47 12.19 -15.18
N VAL A 54 -4.04 11.14 -15.76
CA VAL A 54 -5.26 10.49 -15.28
C VAL A 54 -4.84 9.25 -14.51
N GLU A 55 -5.33 9.12 -13.29
CA GLU A 55 -5.04 7.97 -12.42
C GLU A 55 -6.32 7.21 -12.13
N ARG A 56 -6.25 5.89 -12.27
CA ARG A 56 -7.24 4.95 -11.75
C ARG A 56 -6.57 4.07 -10.72
N MET A 57 -7.19 3.95 -9.54
CA MET A 57 -6.70 3.16 -8.42
C MET A 57 -7.78 2.18 -7.97
N GLU A 58 -7.43 0.91 -7.87
CA GLU A 58 -8.30 -0.17 -7.39
C GLU A 58 -7.74 -0.74 -6.09
N LEU A 59 -8.61 -0.79 -5.08
CA LEU A 59 -8.30 -1.19 -3.71
C LEU A 59 -9.34 -2.21 -3.25
N GLN A 60 -9.07 -3.48 -3.50
CA GLN A 60 -10.03 -4.56 -3.30
C GLN A 60 -9.71 -5.32 -2.01
N PRO A 61 -10.64 -5.51 -1.06
CA PRO A 61 -10.42 -6.35 0.11
C PRO A 61 -9.89 -7.74 -0.26
N ILE A 62 -8.94 -8.23 0.53
CA ILE A 62 -8.43 -9.60 0.44
C ILE A 62 -8.84 -10.39 1.69
N ASP A 63 -8.76 -11.72 1.63
CA ASP A 63 -8.91 -12.54 2.83
C ASP A 63 -7.82 -12.17 3.86
N PRO A 64 -8.10 -12.25 5.17
CA PRO A 64 -7.11 -12.01 6.20
C PRO A 64 -5.91 -12.94 6.02
N GLN A 65 -4.71 -12.40 6.19
CA GLN A 65 -3.45 -13.13 6.03
C GLN A 65 -2.76 -13.30 7.39
N THR A 66 -2.28 -14.51 7.67
CA THR A 66 -1.41 -14.79 8.80
C THR A 66 0.05 -14.77 8.36
N ASN A 67 0.92 -14.31 9.25
CA ASN A 67 2.37 -14.46 9.10
C ASN A 67 2.94 -14.84 10.47
N GLY A 68 2.92 -16.14 10.76
CA GLY A 68 3.07 -16.63 12.12
C GLY A 68 2.02 -15.99 13.04
N PRO A 69 2.41 -15.34 14.14
CA PRO A 69 1.47 -14.73 15.09
C PRO A 69 0.85 -13.42 14.59
N GLN A 70 1.30 -12.88 13.45
CA GLN A 70 0.76 -11.64 12.89
C GLN A 70 -0.54 -11.91 12.13
N LEU A 71 -1.54 -11.05 12.31
CA LEU A 71 -2.79 -11.04 11.53
C LEU A 71 -2.90 -9.73 10.73
N LEU A 72 -3.02 -9.85 9.41
CA LEU A 72 -3.08 -8.73 8.47
C LEU A 72 -4.42 -8.72 7.74
N TYR A 73 -5.13 -7.60 7.84
CA TYR A 73 -6.26 -7.27 6.98
C TYR A 73 -5.78 -6.35 5.87
N GLY A 74 -6.27 -6.51 4.64
CA GLY A 74 -5.68 -5.76 3.53
C GLY A 74 -6.55 -5.49 2.32
N LEU A 75 -5.97 -4.68 1.44
CA LEU A 75 -6.50 -4.32 0.14
C LEU A 75 -5.45 -4.69 -0.93
N ARG A 76 -5.85 -5.48 -1.92
CA ARG A 76 -5.10 -5.61 -3.17
C ARG A 76 -5.13 -4.26 -3.89
N TYR A 77 -3.94 -3.76 -4.18
CA TYR A 77 -3.69 -2.44 -4.75
C TYR A 77 -3.26 -2.56 -6.21
N HIS A 78 -3.92 -1.81 -7.08
CA HIS A 78 -3.50 -1.59 -8.47
C HIS A 78 -3.72 -0.13 -8.84
N THR A 79 -2.68 0.50 -9.36
CA THR A 79 -2.76 1.85 -9.91
C THR A 79 -2.31 1.84 -11.34
N HIS A 80 -3.15 2.39 -12.22
CA HIS A 80 -2.89 2.56 -13.64
C HIS A 80 -3.01 4.05 -13.99
N ILE A 81 -1.97 4.58 -14.63
CA ILE A 81 -1.87 6.00 -14.96
C ILE A 81 -1.66 6.16 -16.46
N THR A 82 -2.44 7.05 -17.08
CA THR A 82 -2.27 7.49 -18.46
C THR A 82 -2.09 9.00 -18.53
N LYS A 83 -1.70 9.50 -19.71
CA LYS A 83 -1.80 10.93 -19.99
C LYS A 83 -3.24 11.27 -20.41
N PRO A 84 -3.72 12.51 -20.23
CA PRO A 84 -5.01 12.93 -20.75
C PRO A 84 -5.16 12.58 -22.23
N ASP A 85 -6.31 12.02 -22.60
CA ASP A 85 -6.67 11.63 -23.97
C ASP A 85 -5.72 10.61 -24.63
N GLN A 86 -4.94 9.87 -23.82
CA GLN A 86 -4.03 8.83 -24.30
C GLN A 86 -4.39 7.47 -23.71
N VAL A 87 -4.28 6.42 -24.53
CA VAL A 87 -4.49 5.02 -24.10
C VAL A 87 -3.20 4.40 -23.56
N LYS A 88 -2.03 4.90 -24.01
CA LYS A 88 -0.74 4.37 -23.61
C LYS A 88 -0.52 4.56 -22.10
N THR A 89 -0.22 3.45 -21.41
CA THR A 89 0.21 3.45 -20.01
C THR A 89 1.42 4.38 -19.83
N TYR A 90 1.29 5.31 -18.89
CA TYR A 90 2.35 6.23 -18.47
C TYR A 90 3.11 5.69 -17.25
N HIS A 91 2.37 5.14 -16.29
CA HIS A 91 2.90 4.48 -15.10
C HIS A 91 1.92 3.43 -14.62
N GLU A 92 2.43 2.40 -13.96
CA GLU A 92 1.63 1.34 -13.35
C GLU A 92 2.35 0.83 -12.11
N GLN A 93 1.60 0.43 -11.10
CA GLN A 93 2.13 -0.29 -9.95
C GLN A 93 1.05 -1.16 -9.30
N VAL A 94 1.48 -2.25 -8.68
CA VAL A 94 0.62 -3.24 -8.02
C VAL A 94 1.18 -3.63 -6.68
N GLY A 95 0.34 -4.11 -5.76
CA GLY A 95 0.78 -4.65 -4.47
C GLY A 95 -0.34 -4.73 -3.45
N TYR A 96 -0.04 -4.44 -2.19
CA TYR A 96 -1.00 -4.51 -1.10
C TYR A 96 -0.86 -3.34 -0.13
N TRP A 97 -2.01 -2.89 0.39
CA TRP A 97 -2.10 -2.19 1.66
C TRP A 97 -2.51 -3.19 2.73
N LEU A 98 -1.78 -3.23 3.84
CA LEU A 98 -1.99 -4.17 4.94
C LEU A 98 -2.08 -3.41 6.26
N TRP A 99 -2.95 -3.88 7.14
CA TRP A 99 -3.20 -3.34 8.46
C TRP A 99 -3.13 -4.46 9.49
N GLU A 100 -2.33 -4.27 10.53
CA GLU A 100 -2.25 -5.15 11.69
C GLU A 100 -2.94 -4.48 12.89
N PRO A 101 -4.14 -4.92 13.31
CA PRO A 101 -4.86 -4.30 14.43
C PRO A 101 -4.10 -4.35 15.76
N ALA A 102 -3.34 -5.43 16.01
CA ALA A 102 -2.67 -5.66 17.29
C ALA A 102 -1.57 -4.63 17.58
N THR A 103 -0.86 -4.19 16.54
CA THR A 103 0.29 -3.27 16.68
C THR A 103 0.00 -1.89 16.10
N GLY A 104 -1.09 -1.75 15.36
CA GLY A 104 -1.39 -0.58 14.56
C GLY A 104 -0.44 -0.37 13.38
N SER A 105 0.21 -1.41 12.88
CA SER A 105 1.09 -1.31 11.70
C SER A 105 0.28 -1.16 10.42
N VAL A 106 0.63 -0.16 9.61
CA VAL A 106 0.21 -0.03 8.22
C VAL A 106 1.40 -0.35 7.33
N ILE A 107 1.24 -1.27 6.39
CA ILE A 107 2.30 -1.68 5.47
C ILE A 107 1.79 -1.47 4.05
N HIS A 108 2.62 -0.86 3.21
CA HIS A 108 2.39 -0.80 1.77
C HIS A 108 3.50 -1.55 1.05
N THR A 109 3.14 -2.68 0.44
CA THR A 109 4.01 -3.37 -0.53
C THR A 109 3.60 -2.95 -1.93
N LEU A 110 4.55 -2.64 -2.79
CA LEU A 110 4.27 -2.41 -4.21
C LEU A 110 5.45 -2.77 -5.10
N THR A 111 5.14 -3.11 -6.34
CA THR A 111 6.11 -3.29 -7.41
C THR A 111 5.75 -2.40 -8.59
N ILE A 112 6.77 -1.92 -9.28
CA ILE A 112 6.67 -1.08 -10.47
C ILE A 112 7.29 -1.88 -11.61
N PRO A 113 6.68 -1.96 -12.82
CA PRO A 113 7.17 -2.72 -13.97
C PRO A 113 8.38 -2.04 -14.64
N ARG A 114 9.29 -1.51 -13.82
CA ARG A 114 10.60 -0.94 -14.15
C ARG A 114 11.69 -1.59 -13.29
N GLY A 115 11.43 -2.79 -12.78
CA GLY A 115 12.36 -3.50 -11.90
C GLY A 115 12.51 -2.85 -10.52
N MET A 116 11.42 -2.29 -9.96
CA MET A 116 11.43 -1.70 -8.63
C MET A 116 10.42 -2.37 -7.71
N VAL A 117 10.80 -2.52 -6.44
CA VAL A 117 9.94 -2.98 -5.35
C VAL A 117 10.10 -2.05 -4.14
N VAL A 118 9.00 -1.81 -3.44
CA VAL A 118 8.96 -0.96 -2.24
C VAL A 118 8.17 -1.67 -1.16
N MET A 119 8.69 -1.62 0.06
CA MET A 119 7.95 -1.95 1.27
C MET A 119 8.06 -0.77 2.23
N ALA A 120 6.95 -0.07 2.44
CA ALA A 120 6.85 1.07 3.34
C ALA A 120 6.05 0.70 4.59
N HIS A 121 6.40 1.31 5.73
CA HIS A 121 5.74 1.08 7.01
C HIS A 121 5.36 2.37 7.70
N GLY A 122 4.28 2.31 8.48
CA GLY A 122 3.84 3.36 9.35
C GLY A 122 2.93 2.85 10.46
N LYS A 123 2.43 3.78 11.27
CA LYS A 123 1.49 3.50 12.34
C LYS A 123 0.23 4.33 12.18
N ALA A 124 -0.90 3.75 12.57
CA ALA A 124 -2.19 4.42 12.63
C ALA A 124 -3.02 3.81 13.77
N GLN A 125 -4.15 4.42 14.08
CA GLN A 125 -5.23 3.84 14.88
C GLN A 125 -6.38 3.41 13.97
N ALA A 126 -7.23 2.50 14.44
CA ALA A 126 -8.34 1.93 13.65
C ALA A 126 -9.30 2.99 13.07
N GLY A 127 -9.45 4.14 13.73
CA GLY A 127 -10.31 5.23 13.31
C GLY A 127 -9.62 6.37 12.55
N ASP A 128 -8.30 6.28 12.34
CA ASP A 128 -7.55 7.36 11.70
C ASP A 128 -7.94 7.52 10.24
N LYS A 129 -8.08 8.79 9.83
CA LYS A 129 -8.37 9.17 8.43
C LYS A 129 -7.14 9.65 7.69
N ARG A 130 -6.00 9.72 8.36
CA ARG A 130 -4.71 10.13 7.82
C ARG A 130 -3.64 9.32 8.51
N PHE A 131 -2.76 8.76 7.70
CA PHE A 131 -1.57 8.05 8.14
C PHE A 131 -0.47 8.28 7.11
N GLU A 132 0.76 7.98 7.50
CA GLU A 132 1.95 8.08 6.66
C GLU A 132 2.68 6.75 6.71
N VAL A 133 3.23 6.32 5.59
CA VAL A 133 4.15 5.19 5.50
C VAL A 133 5.44 5.65 4.84
N VAL A 134 6.56 5.15 5.33
CA VAL A 134 7.90 5.52 4.85
C VAL A 134 8.66 4.26 4.48
N ALA A 135 9.37 4.29 3.36
CA ALA A 135 10.40 3.32 3.01
C ALA A 135 11.75 4.05 3.06
N SER A 136 12.72 3.48 3.75
CA SER A 136 14.02 4.11 3.97
C SER A 136 15.15 3.21 3.48
N HIS A 137 16.28 3.80 3.09
CA HIS A 137 17.46 3.03 2.72
C HIS A 137 18.26 2.52 3.95
N VAL A 138 18.01 3.09 5.13
CA VAL A 138 18.68 2.69 6.39
C VAL A 138 17.86 1.71 7.23
N ASP A 139 16.58 1.51 6.90
CA ASP A 139 15.76 0.52 7.59
C ASP A 139 16.06 -0.86 7.02
N GLU A 140 16.31 -1.83 7.91
CA GLU A 140 16.68 -3.20 7.51
C GLU A 140 15.50 -3.97 6.90
N ASN A 141 14.27 -3.60 7.25
CA ASN A 141 13.05 -4.31 6.86
C ASN A 141 12.26 -3.55 5.78
N PHE A 142 12.20 -2.21 5.88
CA PHE A 142 11.31 -1.38 5.07
C PHE A 142 12.07 -0.43 4.13
N GLY A 143 12.21 -0.83 2.87
CA GLY A 143 13.01 -0.08 1.91
C GLY A 143 12.57 -0.20 0.46
N ILE A 144 13.43 0.33 -0.41
CA ILE A 144 13.28 0.31 -1.86
C ILE A 144 14.41 -0.53 -2.44
N ARG A 145 14.08 -1.43 -3.38
CA ARG A 145 15.07 -2.09 -4.23
C ARG A 145 14.74 -1.81 -5.69
N SER A 146 15.75 -1.51 -6.48
CA SER A 146 15.64 -1.20 -7.90
C SER A 146 16.75 -1.90 -8.69
N THR A 147 16.51 -2.11 -9.97
CA THR A 147 17.60 -2.45 -10.90
C THR A 147 18.66 -1.35 -10.93
N PRO A 148 19.91 -1.67 -11.34
CA PRO A 148 20.95 -0.67 -11.60
C PRO A 148 20.53 0.41 -12.61
#